data_AF-A0A1Q8A5B5-F1
#
_entry.id   AF-A0A1Q8A5B5-F1
#
_cell.length_a   1.000
_cell.length_b   1.000
_cell.length_c   1.000
_cell.angle_alpha   90.00
_cell.angle_beta   90.00
_cell.angle_gamma   90.00
#
_symmetry.space_group_name_H-M   'P 1'
#
loop_
_entity.id
_entity.type
_entity.pdbx_description
1 polymer ?
#
loop_
_entity_poly.entity_id
_entity_poly.type
_entity_poly.pdbx_seq_one_letter_code
_entity_poly.pdbx_strand_id
1 'polypeptide(L)'
;MMVRRTSDYKAPGGKLVRVRMEEKNGEIETIRISGDFFLVPEDQLSKLEKMLIGAPLKARELKLLVDRFFVATRVKGLGVSPDDFVQAVLTATVVE
;
A
#
# COMPACT_ATOMS: atom_id res chain seq x y z
N MET A 1 7.79 8.85 -18.10
CA MET A 1 7.73 7.44 -18.56
C MET A 1 6.89 6.68 -17.56
N MET A 2 5.99 5.80 -18.00
CA MET A 2 5.21 4.96 -17.10
C MET A 2 6.02 3.70 -16.79
N VAL A 3 6.11 3.33 -15.52
CA VAL A 3 6.93 2.20 -15.05
C VAL A 3 6.09 1.31 -14.15
N ARG A 4 6.19 -0.01 -14.34
CA ARG A 4 5.52 -0.98 -13.47
C ARG A 4 6.42 -1.34 -12.30
N ARG A 5 5.83 -1.46 -11.12
CA ARG A 5 6.52 -1.91 -9.90
C ARG A 5 5.73 -2.97 -9.17
N THR A 6 6.44 -3.89 -8.51
CA THR A 6 5.83 -4.93 -7.67
C THR A 6 6.63 -5.15 -6.39
N SER A 7 5.97 -5.57 -5.33
CA SER A 7 6.60 -6.09 -4.11
C SER A 7 5.82 -7.25 -3.52
N ASP A 8 6.55 -8.13 -2.83
CA ASP A 8 6.03 -9.15 -1.92
C ASP A 8 6.64 -8.88 -0.53
N TYR A 9 5.97 -8.04 0.25
CA TYR A 9 6.42 -7.63 1.57
C TYR A 9 5.91 -8.57 2.66
N LYS A 10 6.79 -9.05 3.54
CA LYS A 10 6.42 -9.85 4.72
C LYS A 10 6.36 -8.98 5.96
N ALA A 11 5.17 -8.76 6.48
CA ALA A 11 4.92 -8.10 7.75
C ALA A 11 5.42 -8.95 8.94
N PRO A 12 5.72 -8.32 10.09
CA PRO A 12 5.96 -9.03 11.34
C PRO A 12 4.81 -9.99 11.67
N GLY A 13 5.12 -11.27 11.90
CA GLY A 13 4.12 -12.34 12.07
C GLY A 13 3.84 -13.15 10.81
N GLY A 14 4.54 -12.87 9.70
CA GLY A 14 4.59 -13.73 8.52
C GLY A 14 3.52 -13.45 7.46
N LYS A 15 2.68 -12.43 7.66
CA LYS A 15 1.66 -12.01 6.70
C LYS A 15 2.30 -11.32 5.49
N LEU A 16 1.88 -11.68 4.31
CA LEU A 16 2.26 -11.15 3.01
C LEU A 16 1.35 -9.98 2.62
N VAL A 17 1.95 -8.84 2.31
CA VAL A 17 1.35 -7.70 1.61
C VAL A 17 2.03 -7.56 0.26
N ARG A 18 1.27 -7.78 -0.81
CA ARG A 18 1.72 -7.70 -2.20
C ARG A 18 1.21 -6.42 -2.84
N VAL A 19 2.11 -5.64 -3.42
CA VAL A 19 1.80 -4.44 -4.19
C VAL A 19 2.08 -4.68 -5.65
N ARG A 20 1.17 -4.25 -6.52
CA ARG A 20 1.40 -4.07 -7.96
C ARG A 20 0.95 -2.67 -8.33
N MET A 21 1.82 -1.86 -8.91
CA MET A 21 1.51 -0.46 -9.23
C MET A 21 2.15 0.00 -10.53
N GLU A 22 1.57 1.04 -11.11
CA GLU A 22 2.18 1.83 -12.18
C GLU A 22 2.56 3.19 -11.61
N GLU A 23 3.78 3.62 -11.87
CA GLU A 23 4.34 4.91 -11.48
C GLU A 23 4.54 5.78 -12.71
N LYS A 24 4.28 7.08 -12.59
CA LYS A 24 4.68 8.09 -13.56
C LYS A 24 5.28 9.27 -12.83
N ASN A 25 6.52 9.61 -13.18
CA ASN A 25 7.23 10.77 -12.64
C ASN A 25 7.32 10.81 -11.09
N GLY A 26 7.49 9.67 -10.44
CA GLY A 26 7.55 9.58 -8.98
C GLY A 26 6.20 9.50 -8.26
N GLU A 27 5.09 9.49 -9.00
CA GLU A 27 3.73 9.43 -8.46
C GLU A 27 3.04 8.12 -8.84
N ILE A 28 2.18 7.62 -7.95
CA ILE A 28 1.40 6.40 -8.16
C ILE A 28 0.24 6.71 -9.13
N GLU A 29 0.23 6.12 -10.31
CA GLU A 29 -0.89 6.24 -11.27
C GLU A 29 -1.96 5.19 -11.00
N THR A 30 -1.56 3.96 -10.74
CA THR A 30 -2.45 2.85 -10.37
C THR A 30 -1.81 2.00 -9.29
N ILE A 31 -2.61 1.40 -8.41
CA ILE A 31 -2.10 0.50 -7.38
C ILE A 31 -3.14 -0.57 -7.04
N ARG A 32 -2.65 -1.79 -6.86
CA ARG A 32 -3.36 -2.96 -6.35
C ARG A 32 -2.60 -3.51 -5.15
N ILE A 33 -3.29 -3.66 -4.03
CA ILE A 33 -2.78 -4.25 -2.80
C ILE A 33 -3.53 -5.57 -2.59
N SER A 34 -2.78 -6.64 -2.36
CA SER A 34 -3.31 -8.00 -2.15
C SER A 34 -2.41 -8.75 -1.17
N GLY A 35 -2.76 -9.97 -0.78
CA GLY A 35 -1.95 -10.72 0.18
C GLY A 35 -2.76 -11.70 1.02
N ASP A 36 -2.16 -12.19 2.10
CA ASP A 36 -2.78 -13.12 3.06
C ASP A 36 -3.07 -12.46 4.43
N PHE A 37 -3.27 -11.15 4.43
CA PHE A 37 -3.69 -10.34 5.58
C PHE A 37 -5.21 -10.17 5.60
N PHE A 38 -5.74 -9.70 6.75
CA PHE A 38 -7.14 -9.30 6.86
C PHE A 38 -7.25 -7.84 7.26
N LEU A 39 -8.16 -7.12 6.60
CA LEU A 39 -8.68 -5.83 7.04
C LEU A 39 -10.12 -6.02 7.47
N VAL A 40 -10.50 -5.43 8.60
CA VAL A 40 -11.87 -5.48 9.11
C VAL A 40 -12.38 -4.05 9.33
N PRO A 41 -13.36 -3.58 8.52
CA PRO A 41 -14.02 -4.30 7.43
C PRO A 41 -13.17 -4.37 6.14
N GLU A 42 -13.37 -5.43 5.34
CA GLU A 42 -12.51 -5.80 4.19
C GLU A 42 -12.69 -4.90 2.96
N ASP A 43 -13.88 -4.35 2.78
CA ASP A 43 -14.26 -3.47 1.68
C ASP A 43 -13.45 -2.16 1.65
N GLN A 44 -12.84 -1.79 2.78
CA GLN A 44 -12.02 -0.60 2.93
C GLN A 44 -10.69 -0.66 2.20
N LEU A 45 -10.19 -1.85 1.82
CA LEU A 45 -8.91 -1.96 1.10
C LEU A 45 -8.95 -1.15 -0.22
N SER A 46 -10.07 -1.23 -0.93
CA SER A 46 -10.28 -0.47 -2.17
C SER A 46 -10.23 1.05 -1.97
N LYS A 47 -10.59 1.53 -0.78
CA LYS A 47 -10.51 2.95 -0.42
C LYS A 47 -9.06 3.37 -0.17
N LEU A 48 -8.25 2.52 0.46
CA LEU A 48 -6.81 2.76 0.61
C LEU A 48 -6.13 2.88 -0.75
N GLU A 49 -6.38 1.92 -1.66
CA GLU A 49 -5.82 1.95 -3.03
C GLU A 49 -6.15 3.27 -3.74
N LYS A 50 -7.41 3.71 -3.68
CA LYS A 50 -7.85 4.99 -4.27
C LYS A 50 -7.16 6.20 -3.62
N MET A 51 -6.94 6.18 -2.31
CA MET A 51 -6.25 7.27 -1.60
C MET A 51 -4.78 7.39 -1.96
N LEU A 52 -4.15 6.31 -2.42
CA LEU A 52 -2.74 6.29 -2.82
C LEU A 52 -2.52 6.73 -4.27
N ILE A 53 -3.55 6.77 -5.11
CA ILE A 53 -3.45 7.30 -6.48
C ILE A 53 -3.11 8.80 -6.42
N GLY A 54 -2.11 9.21 -7.20
CA GLY A 54 -1.54 10.55 -7.21
C GLY A 54 -0.57 10.84 -6.05
N ALA A 55 -0.35 9.88 -5.14
CA ALA A 55 0.60 10.07 -4.06
C ALA A 55 2.04 9.93 -4.59
N PRO A 56 2.98 10.77 -4.12
CA PRO A 56 4.39 10.58 -4.41
C PRO A 56 4.93 9.36 -3.67
N LEU A 57 5.85 8.62 -4.30
CA LEU A 57 6.56 7.48 -3.70
C LEU A 57 7.61 7.93 -2.68
N LYS A 58 7.15 8.59 -1.62
CA LYS A 58 7.97 9.14 -0.54
C LYS A 58 7.42 8.71 0.81
N ALA A 59 8.31 8.31 1.71
CA ALA A 59 7.93 7.66 2.96
C ALA A 59 6.99 8.51 3.82
N ARG A 60 7.23 9.83 3.91
CA ARG A 60 6.44 10.74 4.75
C ARG A 60 5.01 10.89 4.23
N GLU A 61 4.86 11.09 2.92
CA GLU A 61 3.58 11.31 2.25
C GLU A 61 2.73 10.04 2.25
N LEU A 62 3.35 8.89 1.96
CA LEU A 62 2.69 7.59 2.05
C LEU A 62 2.24 7.31 3.48
N LYS A 63 3.11 7.50 4.47
CA LYS A 63 2.76 7.28 5.88
C LYS A 63 1.58 8.14 6.32
N LEU A 64 1.58 9.42 5.94
CA LEU A 64 0.48 10.33 6.25
C LEU A 64 -0.85 9.85 5.66
N LEU A 65 -0.86 9.39 4.41
CA LEU A 65 -2.06 8.90 3.74
C LEU A 65 -2.58 7.60 4.37
N VAL A 66 -1.67 6.65 4.62
CA VAL A 66 -2.03 5.37 5.24
C VAL A 66 -2.54 5.58 6.66
N ASP A 67 -1.85 6.36 7.50
CA ASP A 67 -2.30 6.67 8.87
C ASP A 67 -3.69 7.34 8.85
N ARG A 68 -3.90 8.31 7.96
CA ARG A 68 -5.22 8.96 7.79
C ARG A 68 -6.30 7.96 7.39
N PHE A 69 -6.00 7.03 6.50
CA PHE A 69 -6.93 5.98 6.11
C PHE A 69 -7.36 5.14 7.32
N PHE A 70 -6.40 4.65 8.12
CA PHE A 70 -6.68 3.84 9.31
C PHE A 70 -7.50 4.60 10.35
N VAL A 71 -7.15 5.86 10.62
CA VAL A 71 -7.90 6.71 11.57
C VAL A 71 -9.32 7.00 11.07
N ALA A 72 -9.46 7.41 9.80
CA ALA A 72 -10.75 7.86 9.24
C ALA A 72 -11.74 6.72 9.04
N THR A 73 -11.26 5.52 8.71
CA THR A 73 -12.12 4.34 8.48
C THR A 73 -12.30 3.49 9.74
N ARG A 74 -11.44 3.66 10.75
CA ARG A 74 -11.34 2.77 11.93
C ARG A 74 -11.16 1.30 11.56
N VAL A 75 -10.64 1.02 10.36
CA VAL A 75 -10.32 -0.34 9.92
C VAL A 75 -9.23 -0.92 10.82
N LYS A 76 -9.34 -2.22 11.10
CA LYS A 76 -8.32 -2.96 11.85
C LYS A 76 -7.57 -3.90 10.93
N GLY A 77 -6.25 -3.89 11.02
CA GLY A 77 -5.40 -4.91 10.41
C GLY A 77 -5.20 -6.08 11.37
N LEU A 78 -5.37 -7.31 10.87
CA LEU A 78 -5.03 -8.53 11.62
C LEU A 78 -3.72 -9.11 11.08
N GLY A 79 -2.67 -9.05 11.90
CA GLY A 79 -1.32 -9.46 11.50
C GLY A 79 -0.61 -8.48 10.56
N VAL A 80 -1.18 -7.28 10.38
CA VAL A 80 -0.58 -6.16 9.64
C VAL A 80 -0.88 -4.84 10.36
N SER A 81 0.05 -3.92 10.27
CA SER A 81 0.02 -2.55 10.78
C SER A 81 -0.02 -1.55 9.63
N PRO A 82 -0.36 -0.27 9.88
CA PRO A 82 -0.27 0.78 8.87
C PRO A 82 1.13 0.85 8.20
N ASP A 83 2.19 0.70 9.00
CA ASP A 83 3.56 0.79 8.51
C ASP A 83 3.89 -0.34 7.51
N ASP A 84 3.28 -1.53 7.64
CA ASP A 84 3.48 -2.64 6.71
C ASP A 84 2.99 -2.28 5.29
N PHE A 85 1.90 -1.54 5.16
CA PHE A 85 1.43 -1.05 3.85
C PHE A 85 2.38 -0.02 3.26
N VAL A 86 2.93 0.88 4.09
CA VAL A 86 3.91 1.87 3.66
C VAL A 86 5.18 1.17 3.16
N GLN A 87 5.69 0.20 3.92
CA GLN A 87 6.88 -0.57 3.54
C GLN A 87 6.63 -1.40 2.28
N ALA A 88 5.44 -2.01 2.13
CA ALA A 88 5.10 -2.76 0.93
C ALA A 88 5.13 -1.87 -0.32
N VAL A 89 4.64 -0.63 -0.25
CA VAL A 89 4.71 0.31 -1.38
C VAL A 89 6.15 0.77 -1.64
N LEU A 90 6.90 1.12 -0.59
CA LEU A 90 8.27 1.64 -0.72
C LEU A 90 9.28 0.60 -1.24
N THR A 91 9.08 -0.67 -0.91
CA THR A 91 9.97 -1.77 -1.33
C THR A 91 9.66 -2.28 -2.74
N ALA A 92 8.67 -1.71 -3.43
CA ALA A 92 8.30 -2.12 -4.77
C ALA A 92 9.36 -1.74 -5.82
N THR A 93 9.90 -2.77 -6.46
CA THR A 93 10.96 -2.66 -7.47
C THR A 93 10.36 -2.62 -8.87
N VAL A 94 11.09 -1.98 -9.79
CA VAL A 94 10.72 -1.92 -11.20
C VAL A 94 10.73 -3.32 -11.80
N VAL A 95 9.71 -3.63 -12.60
CA VAL A 95 9.65 -4.85 -13.42
C VAL A 95 9.70 -4.47 -14.89
N GLU A 96 10.41 -5.28 -15.68
CA GLU A 96 10.54 -5.15 -17.14
C GLU A 96 9.26 -5.56 -17.87
#